data_AF-A0A1A9KA64-F1
#
_entry.id   AF-A0A1A9KA64-F1
#
_cell.length_a   1.000
_cell.length_b   1.000
_cell.length_c   1.000
_cell.angle_alpha   90.00
_cell.angle_beta   90.00
_cell.angle_gamma   90.00
#
_symmetry.space_group_name_H-M   'P 1'
#
loop_
_entity.id
_entity.type
_entity.pdbx_description
1 polymer ?
#
loop_
_entity_poly.entity_id
_entity_poly.type
_entity_poly.pdbx_seq_one_letter_code
_entity_poly.pdbx_strand_id
1 'polypeptide(L)'
;MTDIREEFETYWKADEQEELRKSCAKGWAERIWQASRAALKVELPDNSARAGSDPYQDGYYACREEVEEALQQAGIEVKQQ
;
A
#
# COMPACT_ATOMS: atom_id res chain seq x y z
N MET A 1 0.11 -15.82 6.56
CA MET A 1 0.84 -14.56 6.80
C MET A 1 2.14 -14.95 7.44
N THR A 2 3.25 -14.82 6.72
CA THR A 2 4.60 -14.88 7.29
C THR A 2 4.69 -13.83 8.38
N ASP A 3 5.43 -14.11 9.46
CA ASP A 3 5.70 -13.10 10.47
C ASP A 3 6.44 -11.94 9.81
N ILE A 4 6.00 -10.69 10.04
CA ILE A 4 6.66 -9.49 9.53
C ILE A 4 8.15 -9.46 9.91
N ARG A 5 8.51 -10.12 11.01
CA ARG A 5 9.89 -10.30 11.42
C ARG A 5 10.67 -11.24 10.51
N GLU A 6 10.06 -12.34 10.06
CA GLU A 6 10.68 -13.29 9.14
C GLU A 6 10.90 -12.67 7.75
N GLU A 7 9.96 -11.83 7.29
CA GLU A 7 10.13 -11.08 6.03
C GLU A 7 11.27 -10.07 6.13
N PHE A 8 11.38 -9.35 7.25
CA PHE A 8 12.50 -8.45 7.48
C PHE A 8 13.83 -9.20 7.54
N GLU A 9 13.91 -10.33 8.24
CA GLU A 9 15.16 -11.11 8.33
C GLU A 9 15.56 -11.70 6.97
N THR A 10 14.59 -12.06 6.12
CA THR A 10 14.85 -12.49 4.74
C THR A 10 15.41 -11.34 3.91
N TYR A 11 14.77 -10.16 3.95
CA TYR A 11 15.28 -8.95 3.31
C TYR A 11 16.68 -8.59 3.80
N TRP A 12 16.91 -8.60 5.11
CA TRP A 12 18.17 -8.23 5.76
C TRP A 12 19.33 -9.16 5.37
N LYS A 13 19.06 -10.45 5.18
CA LYS A 13 20.07 -11.46 4.83
C LYS A 13 20.40 -11.51 3.33
N ALA A 14 19.60 -10.86 2.48
CA ALA A 14 19.85 -10.83 1.05
C ALA A 14 21.21 -10.22 0.72
N ASP A 15 21.85 -10.72 -0.34
CA ASP A 15 23.22 -10.31 -0.70
C ASP A 15 23.27 -8.82 -1.11
N GLU A 16 22.18 -8.29 -1.66
CA GLU A 16 22.05 -6.87 -2.02
C GLU A 16 22.12 -5.93 -0.80
N GLN A 17 21.89 -6.45 0.41
CA GLN A 17 21.97 -5.68 1.65
C GLN A 17 23.36 -5.71 2.31
N GLU A 18 24.39 -6.28 1.66
CA GLU A 18 25.74 -6.41 2.23
C GLU A 18 26.28 -5.10 2.83
N GLU A 19 26.21 -3.99 2.07
CA GLU A 19 26.69 -2.67 2.52
C GLU A 19 25.88 -2.15 3.71
N LEU A 20 24.56 -2.35 3.69
CA LEU A 20 23.69 -1.98 4.80
C LEU A 20 23.99 -2.81 6.05
N ARG A 21 24.32 -4.09 5.91
CA ARG A 21 24.77 -4.95 7.03
C ARG A 21 26.11 -4.50 7.61
N LYS A 22 27.06 -4.05 6.78
CA LYS A 22 28.35 -3.50 7.22
C LYS A 22 28.21 -2.18 7.99
N SER A 23 27.12 -1.43 7.76
CA SER A 23 26.88 -0.14 8.43
C SER A 23 26.48 -0.24 9.92
N CYS A 24 26.32 -1.44 10.47
CA CYS A 24 25.83 -1.68 11.85
C CYS A 24 24.46 -1.03 12.16
N ALA A 25 23.70 -0.61 11.15
CA ALA A 25 22.44 0.14 11.30
C ALA A 25 21.18 -0.74 11.19
N LYS A 26 21.22 -2.00 11.67
CA LYS A 26 20.10 -2.96 11.53
C LYS A 26 18.76 -2.41 12.02
N GLY A 27 18.76 -1.69 13.15
CA GLY A 27 17.55 -1.07 13.69
C GLY A 27 16.95 -0.01 12.75
N TRP A 28 17.78 0.80 12.10
CA TRP A 28 17.32 1.77 11.11
C TRP A 28 16.85 1.10 9.82
N ALA A 29 17.55 0.06 9.37
CA ALA A 29 17.14 -0.75 8.24
C ALA A 29 15.74 -1.35 8.46
N GLU A 30 15.45 -1.83 9.67
CA GLU A 30 14.11 -2.33 10.03
C GLU A 30 13.05 -1.23 9.93
N ARG A 31 13.32 -0.02 10.44
CA ARG A 31 12.35 1.08 10.35
C ARG A 31 12.10 1.53 8.92
N ILE A 32 13.16 1.64 8.10
CA ILE A 32 13.05 2.04 6.70
C ILE A 32 12.32 0.96 5.89
N TRP A 33 12.63 -0.31 6.13
CA TRP A 33 11.97 -1.44 5.48
C TRP A 33 10.49 -1.53 5.86
N GLN A 34 10.15 -1.33 7.14
CA GLN A 34 8.75 -1.25 7.56
C GLN A 34 8.06 -0.05 6.92
N ALA A 35 8.70 1.12 6.86
CA ALA A 35 8.12 2.32 6.25
C ALA A 35 7.92 2.17 4.73
N SER A 36 8.84 1.50 4.03
CA SER A 36 8.70 1.26 2.58
C SER A 36 7.61 0.25 2.23
N ARG A 37 7.24 -0.60 3.19
CA ARG A 37 6.19 -1.63 3.04
C ARG A 37 4.89 -1.28 3.76
N ALA A 38 4.86 -0.21 4.53
CA ALA A 38 3.64 0.30 5.11
C ALA A 38 2.78 0.80 3.94
N ALA A 39 1.70 0.07 3.65
CA ALA A 39 0.77 0.51 2.64
C ALA A 39 0.21 1.88 3.03
N LEU A 40 0.36 2.85 2.14
CA LEU A 40 -0.38 4.10 2.24
C LEU A 40 -1.85 3.74 2.15
N LYS A 41 -2.65 4.11 3.17
CA LYS A 41 -4.10 3.88 3.16
C LYS A 41 -4.80 5.16 2.71
N VAL A 42 -5.47 5.09 1.57
CA VAL A 42 -6.24 6.20 1.01
C VAL A 42 -7.73 5.96 1.23
N GLU A 43 -8.43 6.99 1.68
CA GLU A 43 -9.90 6.99 1.76
C GLU A 43 -10.46 7.54 0.45
N LEU A 44 -11.23 6.73 -0.27
CA LEU A 44 -11.97 7.20 -1.43
C LEU A 44 -13.26 7.91 -0.98
N PRO A 45 -13.74 8.91 -1.74
CA PRO A 45 -14.99 9.61 -1.42
C PRO A 45 -16.14 8.62 -1.32
N ASP A 46 -17.09 8.86 -0.41
CA ASP A 46 -18.21 7.96 -0.13
C ASP A 46 -19.20 7.82 -1.31
N ASN A 47 -19.75 6.62 -1.47
CA ASN A 47 -20.78 6.27 -2.46
C ASN A 47 -22.20 6.62 -1.97
N SER A 48 -22.35 7.33 -0.85
CA SER A 48 -23.64 7.66 -0.24
C SER A 48 -24.49 8.67 -1.02
N ALA A 49 -24.04 9.19 -2.17
CA ALA A 49 -24.83 10.03 -3.11
C ALA A 49 -25.96 9.27 -3.84
N ARG A 50 -26.52 8.23 -3.21
CA ARG A 50 -27.37 7.19 -3.79
C ARG A 50 -28.86 7.57 -3.84
N ALA A 51 -29.18 8.74 -4.38
CA ALA A 51 -30.58 9.13 -4.58
C ALA A 51 -30.83 9.71 -5.98
N GLY A 52 -30.77 8.87 -7.03
CA GLY A 52 -31.27 9.23 -8.35
C GLY A 52 -30.73 8.37 -9.49
N SER A 53 -31.59 8.03 -10.46
CA SER A 53 -31.23 7.33 -11.71
C SER A 53 -30.63 8.31 -12.73
N ASP A 54 -29.54 8.99 -12.37
CA ASP A 54 -28.87 9.95 -13.25
C ASP A 54 -27.67 9.28 -13.93
N PRO A 55 -27.59 9.25 -15.28
CA PRO A 55 -26.45 8.70 -16.02
C PRO A 55 -25.09 9.36 -15.70
N TYR A 56 -25.08 10.56 -15.10
CA TYR A 56 -23.84 11.13 -14.53
C TYR A 56 -23.27 10.28 -13.37
N GLN A 57 -24.09 9.49 -12.68
CA GLN A 57 -23.64 8.61 -11.60
C GLN A 57 -22.87 7.39 -12.15
N ASP A 58 -23.29 6.81 -13.26
CA ASP A 58 -22.60 5.66 -13.87
C ASP A 58 -21.15 5.99 -14.26
N GLY A 59 -20.91 7.19 -14.80
CA GLY A 59 -19.55 7.66 -15.10
C GLY A 59 -18.68 7.90 -13.86
N TYR A 60 -19.28 8.35 -12.75
CA TYR A 60 -18.57 8.51 -11.48
C TYR A 60 -18.14 7.17 -10.90
N TYR A 61 -18.97 6.13 -10.99
CA TYR A 61 -18.62 4.79 -10.50
C TYR A 61 -17.52 4.13 -11.31
N ALA A 62 -17.61 4.19 -12.65
CA ALA A 62 -16.55 3.67 -13.52
C ALA A 62 -15.20 4.35 -13.21
N CYS A 63 -15.20 5.68 -13.05
CA CYS A 63 -13.99 6.41 -12.68
C CYS A 63 -13.48 6.03 -11.29
N ARG A 64 -14.36 5.82 -10.31
CA ARG A 64 -13.97 5.41 -8.95
C ARG A 64 -13.33 4.02 -8.95
N GLU A 65 -13.88 3.06 -9.68
CA GLU A 65 -13.31 1.72 -9.82
C GLU A 65 -11.93 1.77 -10.51
N GLU A 66 -11.80 2.51 -11.61
CA GLU A 66 -10.51 2.71 -12.29
C GLU A 66 -9.45 3.34 -11.36
N VAL A 67 -9.85 4.32 -10.54
CA VAL A 67 -8.96 4.95 -9.55
C VAL A 67 -8.57 3.96 -8.45
N GLU A 68 -9.51 3.15 -7.95
CA GLU A 68 -9.21 2.12 -6.95
C GLU A 68 -8.21 1.09 -7.49
N GLU A 69 -8.42 0.59 -8.71
CA GLU A 69 -7.50 -0.34 -9.36
C GLU A 69 -6.11 0.27 -9.57
N ALA A 70 -6.03 1.53 -10.04
CA ALA A 70 -4.76 2.22 -10.25
C ALA A 70 -3.97 2.39 -8.93
N LEU A 71 -4.65 2.70 -7.82
CA LEU A 71 -4.03 2.80 -6.50
C LEU A 71 -3.49 1.44 -6.03
N GLN A 72 -4.26 0.37 -6.20
CA GLN A 72 -3.83 -0.98 -5.85
C GLN A 72 -2.63 -1.45 -6.68
N GLN A 73 -2.61 -1.16 -7.99
CA GLN A 73 -1.46 -1.45 -8.87
C GLN A 73 -0.20 -0.68 -8.45
N ALA A 74 -0.35 0.52 -7.91
CA ALA A 74 0.75 1.31 -7.34
C ALA A 74 1.18 0.84 -5.93
N GLY A 75 0.54 -0.20 -5.36
CA GLY A 75 0.82 -0.71 -4.02
C GLY A 75 0.24 0.14 -2.89
N ILE A 76 -0.75 1.00 -3.19
CA ILE A 76 -1.47 1.83 -2.22
C ILE A 76 -2.74 1.09 -1.82
N GLU A 77 -2.93 0.88 -0.53
CA GLU A 77 -4.16 0.27 -0.02
C GLU A 77 -5.31 1.29 -0.03
N VAL A 78 -6.48 0.87 -0.50
CA VAL A 78 -7.70 1.65 -0.37
C VAL A 78 -8.46 1.18 0.86
N LYS A 79 -8.88 2.12 1.71
CA LYS A 79 -9.68 1.80 2.89
C LYS A 79 -11.05 1.31 2.45
N GLN A 80 -11.40 0.07 2.81
CA GLN A 80 -12.75 -0.43 2.62
C GLN A 80 -13.72 0.35 3.53
N GLN A 81 -14.81 0.86 2.95
CA GLN A 81 -15.83 1.66 3.64
C GLN A 81 -16.76 0.80 4.48
#